data_AF-A0A3D0Q1Y3-F1
#
_entry.id   AF-A0A3D0Q1Y3-F1
#
_cell.length_a   1.000
_cell.length_b   1.000
_cell.length_c   1.000
_cell.angle_alpha   90.00
_cell.angle_beta   90.00
_cell.angle_gamma   90.00
#
_symmetry.space_group_name_H-M   'P 1'
#
loop_
_entity.id
_entity.type
_entity.pdbx_description
1 polymer ?
#
loop_
_entity_poly.entity_id
_entity_poly.type
_entity_poly.pdbx_seq_one_letter_code
_entity_poly.pdbx_strand_id
1 'polypeptide(L)'
;VIIGIKSSAILFGRMDKLIVALLEVITLLLLAAVFMLNNLGVFAYAGLVGAAALFIHQHYNIRHRQREACFKAFLDNHYVGLVIALGLIVDLILLG
;
A
#
# COMPACT_ATOMS: atom_id res chain seq x y z
N VAL A 1 -20.30 10.31 22.25
CA VAL A 1 -21.15 9.36 21.49
C VAL A 1 -20.31 8.15 21.14
N ILE A 2 -20.63 6.97 21.68
CA ILE A 2 -20.04 5.72 21.22
C ILE A 2 -20.88 5.33 20.01
N ILE A 3 -20.45 5.78 18.83
CA ILE A 3 -21.09 5.39 17.59
C ILE A 3 -20.83 3.89 17.47
N GLY A 4 -21.89 3.07 17.48
CA GLY A 4 -21.83 1.61 17.42
C GLY A 4 -21.35 1.09 16.07
N ILE A 5 -20.20 1.57 15.60
CA ILE A 5 -19.54 1.14 14.39
C ILE A 5 -18.83 -0.16 14.72
N LYS A 6 -19.39 -1.30 14.31
CA LYS A 6 -18.67 -2.57 14.30
C LYS A 6 -17.61 -2.50 13.19
N SER A 7 -16.47 -1.90 13.49
CA SER A 7 -15.32 -1.88 12.58
C SER A 7 -14.41 -3.08 12.88
N SER A 8 -13.79 -3.63 11.84
CA SER A 8 -12.74 -4.64 11.95
C SER A 8 -11.61 -4.21 12.89
N ALA A 9 -11.42 -2.90 13.10
CA ALA A 9 -10.50 -2.33 14.09
C ALA A 9 -10.81 -2.75 15.54
N ILE A 10 -12.08 -3.00 15.87
CA ILE A 10 -12.51 -3.49 17.20
C ILE A 10 -12.25 -4.99 17.33
N LEU A 11 -12.40 -5.76 16.24
CA LEU A 11 -12.18 -7.21 16.22
C LEU A 11 -10.68 -7.57 16.22
N PHE A 12 -9.86 -6.76 15.53
CA PHE A 12 -8.44 -7.03 15.36
C PHE A 12 -7.57 -6.43 16.46
N GLY A 13 -8.09 -5.51 17.28
CA GLY A 13 -7.44 -5.03 18.50
C GLY A 13 -5.95 -4.70 18.32
N ARG A 14 -5.07 -5.52 18.90
CA ARG A 14 -3.60 -5.35 18.82
C ARG A 14 -2.95 -5.92 17.56
N MET A 15 -3.67 -6.65 16.71
CA MET A 15 -3.13 -7.27 15.48
C MET A 15 -3.33 -6.41 14.22
N ASP A 16 -4.02 -5.28 14.35
CA ASP A 16 -4.19 -4.24 13.32
C ASP A 16 -2.95 -4.03 12.42
N LYS A 17 -1.77 -3.79 12.99
CA LYS A 17 -0.54 -3.56 12.23
C LYS A 17 -0.12 -4.77 11.39
N LEU A 18 -0.19 -5.97 11.97
CA LEU A 18 0.19 -7.19 11.26
C LEU A 18 -0.75 -7.47 10.09
N ILE A 19 -2.05 -7.23 10.28
CA ILE A 19 -3.05 -7.43 9.24
C ILE A 19 -2.87 -6.41 8.12
N VAL A 20 -2.61 -5.13 8.45
CA VAL A 20 -2.31 -4.10 7.46
C VAL A 20 -1.06 -4.48 6.67
N ALA A 21 0.04 -4.87 7.33
CA ALA A 21 1.26 -5.31 6.65
C ALA A 21 1.01 -6.51 5.72
N LEU A 22 0.21 -7.48 6.16
CA LEU A 22 -0.14 -8.65 5.35
C LEU A 22 -0.97 -8.24 4.13
N LEU A 23 -1.96 -7.36 4.29
CA LEU A 23 -2.76 -6.84 3.19
C LEU A 23 -1.94 -6.02 2.19
N GLU A 24 -0.97 -5.23 2.67
CA GLU A 24 -0.02 -4.48 1.82
C GLU A 24 0.83 -5.45 0.98
N VAL A 25 1.38 -6.50 1.60
CA VAL A 25 2.14 -7.54 0.89
C VAL A 25 1.27 -8.26 -0.15
N ILE A 26 0.05 -8.66 0.22
CA ILE A 26 -0.89 -9.28 -0.73
C ILE A 26 -1.18 -8.34 -1.90
N THR A 27 -1.37 -7.04 -1.63
CA THR A 27 -1.63 -6.04 -2.67
C THR A 27 -0.46 -5.96 -3.66
N LEU A 28 0.78 -5.91 -3.17
CA LEU A 28 1.98 -5.91 -4.02
C LEU A 28 2.09 -7.18 -4.86
N LEU A 29 1.82 -8.35 -4.27
CA LEU A 29 1.89 -9.64 -4.97
C LEU A 29 0.81 -9.75 -6.06
N LEU A 30 -0.42 -9.32 -5.77
CA LEU A 30 -1.50 -9.31 -6.75
C LEU A 30 -1.20 -8.36 -7.91
N LEU A 31 -0.65 -7.18 -7.63
CA LEU A 31 -0.22 -6.25 -8.68
C LEU A 31 0.95 -6.82 -9.51
N ALA A 32 1.95 -7.43 -8.86
CA ALA A 32 3.03 -8.11 -9.57
C ALA A 32 2.49 -9.22 -10.51
N ALA A 33 1.51 -9.99 -10.04
CA ALA A 33 0.87 -11.01 -10.86
C ALA A 33 0.13 -10.40 -12.06
N VAL A 34 -0.59 -9.29 -11.88
CA VAL A 34 -1.22 -8.55 -12.99
C VAL A 34 -0.17 -8.06 -13.98
N PHE A 35 0.96 -7.53 -13.52
CA PHE A 35 2.02 -7.02 -14.37
C PHE A 35 2.65 -8.13 -15.20
N MET A 36 2.87 -9.30 -14.58
CA MET A 36 3.37 -10.50 -15.25
C MET A 36 2.39 -11.04 -16.29
N LEU A 37 1.09 -11.10 -15.98
CA LEU A 37 0.05 -11.56 -16.91
C LEU A 37 -0.08 -10.65 -18.14
N ASN A 38 0.23 -9.36 -18.01
CA ASN A 38 0.18 -8.39 -19.10
C ASN A 38 1.56 -8.12 -19.73
N ASN A 39 2.61 -8.84 -19.33
CA ASN A 39 3.99 -8.63 -19.80
C ASN A 39 4.47 -7.16 -19.71
N LEU A 40 4.11 -6.47 -18.62
CA LEU A 40 4.55 -5.09 -18.41
C LEU A 40 6.07 -5.02 -18.22
N GLY A 41 6.64 -3.89 -18.61
CA GLY A 41 8.07 -3.64 -18.60
C GLY A 41 8.62 -3.17 -17.25
N VAL A 42 9.90 -2.81 -17.27
CA VAL A 42 10.69 -2.50 -16.07
C VAL A 42 10.16 -1.28 -15.30
N PHE A 43 9.48 -0.34 -15.98
CA PHE A 43 9.00 0.89 -15.34
C PHE A 43 7.78 0.62 -14.45
N ALA A 44 6.92 -0.33 -14.84
CA ALA A 44 5.82 -0.78 -13.99
C ALA A 44 6.35 -1.43 -12.70
N TYR A 45 7.35 -2.31 -12.81
CA TYR A 45 7.99 -2.94 -11.64
C TYR A 45 8.76 -1.93 -10.78
N ALA A 46 9.37 -0.89 -11.36
CA ALA A 46 9.99 0.19 -10.59
C ALA A 46 8.95 0.95 -9.74
N GLY A 47 7.76 1.21 -10.28
CA GLY A 47 6.64 1.75 -9.52
C GLY A 47 6.22 0.84 -8.35
N LEU A 48 6.21 -0.48 -8.58
CA LEU A 48 5.90 -1.46 -7.53
C LEU A 48 6.95 -1.48 -6.41
N VAL A 49 8.24 -1.36 -6.74
CA VAL A 49 9.32 -1.22 -5.75
C VAL A 49 9.18 0.07 -4.95
N GLY A 50 8.83 1.18 -5.62
CA GLY A 50 8.55 2.45 -4.95
C GLY A 50 7.36 2.36 -3.97
N ALA A 51 6.29 1.68 -4.37
CA ALA A 51 5.15 1.38 -3.49
C ALA A 51 5.57 0.56 -2.26
N ALA A 52 6.39 -0.47 -2.44
CA ALA A 52 6.92 -1.27 -1.33
C ALA A 52 7.75 -0.43 -0.34
N ALA A 53 8.59 0.47 -0.84
CA ALA A 53 9.36 1.39 0.00
C ALA A 53 8.45 2.34 0.81
N LEU A 54 7.37 2.85 0.20
CA LEU A 54 6.37 3.67 0.88
C LEU A 54 5.63 2.90 1.97
N PHE A 55 5.25 1.63 1.74
CA PHE A 55 4.63 0.79 2.77
C PHE A 55 5.58 0.55 3.95
N ILE A 56 6.87 0.27 3.69
CA ILE A 56 7.88 0.13 4.76
C ILE A 56 7.98 1.43 5.58
N HIS A 57 7.99 2.58 4.91
CA HIS A 57 8.02 3.88 5.57
C HIS A 57 6.78 4.13 6.43
N GLN A 58 5.59 3.83 5.92
CA GLN A 58 4.33 3.90 6.67
C GLN A 58 4.38 2.99 7.90
N HIS A 59 4.84 1.74 7.73
CA HIS A 59 4.94 0.77 8.81
C HIS A 59 5.89 1.21 9.93
N TYR A 60 6.99 1.86 9.55
CA TYR A 60 7.93 2.46 10.50
C TYR A 60 7.27 3.61 11.29
N ASN A 61 6.50 4.48 10.63
CA ASN A 61 5.84 5.61 11.27
C ASN A 61 4.74 5.17 12.25
N ILE A 62 3.98 4.12 11.93
CA ILE A 62 2.90 3.61 12.79
C ILE A 62 3.39 2.69 13.92
N ARG A 63 4.71 2.44 14.05
CA ARG A 63 5.25 1.49 15.05
C ARG A 63 4.79 1.78 16.48
N HIS A 64 4.69 3.07 16.82
CA HIS A 64 4.30 3.58 18.14
C HIS A 64 2.78 3.65 18.37
N ARG A 65 1.96 3.25 17.38
CA ARG A 65 0.48 3.21 17.46
C ARG A 65 -0.16 4.55 17.87
N GLN A 66 0.51 5.66 17.57
CA GLN A 66 -0.05 6.99 17.82
C GLN A 66 -1.12 7.27 16.77
N ARG A 67 -2.31 7.69 17.22
CA ARG A 67 -3.48 7.93 16.35
C ARG A 67 -3.16 8.88 15.20
N GLU A 68 -2.39 9.94 15.48
CA GLU A 68 -1.97 10.92 14.49
C GLU A 68 -1.06 10.32 13.42
N ALA A 69 -0.08 9.49 13.83
CA ALA A 69 0.81 8.80 12.89
C ALA A 69 0.04 7.79 12.02
N CYS A 70 -0.92 7.06 12.59
CA CYS A 70 -1.78 6.15 11.82
C CYS A 70 -2.67 6.89 10.82
N PHE A 71 -3.25 8.02 11.22
CA PHE A 71 -4.06 8.83 10.32
C PHE A 71 -3.23 9.45 9.19
N LYS A 72 -2.00 9.89 9.52
CA LYS A 72 -1.04 10.37 8.53
C LYS A 72 -0.65 9.27 7.54
N ALA A 73 -0.30 8.07 8.02
CA ALA A 73 -0.02 6.93 7.14
C ALA A 73 -1.21 6.59 6.23
N PHE A 74 -2.44 6.62 6.78
CA PHE A 74 -3.66 6.45 5.98
C PHE A 74 -3.79 7.49 4.87
N LEU A 75 -3.51 8.77 5.15
CA LEU A 75 -3.51 9.81 4.14
C LEU A 75 -2.38 9.58 3.13
N ASP A 76 -1.15 9.34 3.58
CA ASP A 76 0.03 9.15 2.74
C ASP A 76 -0.11 7.95 1.78
N ASN A 77 -1.03 7.02 2.04
CA ASN A 77 -1.31 5.89 1.15
C ASN A 77 -1.72 6.31 -0.28
N HIS A 78 -2.19 7.54 -0.50
CA HIS A 78 -2.43 8.01 -1.87
C HIS A 78 -1.14 8.08 -2.72
N TYR A 79 0.03 8.29 -2.09
CA TYR A 79 1.31 8.28 -2.79
C TYR A 79 1.66 6.90 -3.34
N VAL A 80 1.23 5.82 -2.68
CA VAL A 80 1.39 4.46 -3.18
C VAL A 80 0.68 4.29 -4.52
N GLY A 81 -0.60 4.70 -4.57
CA GLY A 81 -1.40 4.67 -5.80
C GLY A 81 -0.78 5.55 -6.89
N LEU A 82 -0.28 6.73 -6.53
CA LEU A 82 0.39 7.66 -7.45
C LEU A 82 1.65 7.04 -8.07
N VAL A 83 2.53 6.43 -7.27
CA VAL A 83 3.78 5.84 -7.77
C VAL A 83 3.50 4.62 -8.67
N ILE A 84 2.51 3.80 -8.32
CA ILE A 84 2.07 2.69 -9.19
C ILE A 84 1.50 3.22 -10.51
N ALA A 85 0.62 4.22 -10.46
CA ALA A 85 0.03 4.82 -11.66
C ALA A 85 1.09 5.46 -12.56
N LEU A 86 2.04 6.21 -12.00
CA LEU A 86 3.15 6.79 -12.77
C LEU A 86 4.02 5.71 -13.40
N GLY A 87 4.37 4.64 -12.66
CA GLY A 87 5.12 3.51 -13.20
C GLY A 87 4.41 2.87 -14.39
N LEU A 88 3.10 2.64 -14.27
CA LEU A 88 2.26 2.10 -15.35
C LEU A 88 2.17 3.03 -16.56
N ILE A 89 1.94 4.33 -16.35
CA ILE A 89 1.84 5.32 -17.43
C ILE A 89 3.16 5.42 -18.19
N VAL A 90 4.29 5.48 -17.47
CA VAL A 90 5.62 5.54 -18.08
C VAL A 90 5.91 4.27 -18.86
N ASP A 91 5.60 3.10 -18.29
CA ASP A 91 5.78 1.82 -18.98
C ASP A 91 4.95 1.74 -20.26
N LEU A 92 3.68 2.11 -20.20
CA LEU A 92 2.77 2.10 -21.34
C LEU A 92 3.20 3.08 -22.45
N ILE A 93 3.78 4.23 -22.09
CA ILE A 93 4.24 5.24 -23.06
C ILE A 93 5.58 4.84 -23.71
N LEU A 94 6.48 4.20 -22.95
CA LEU A 94 7.85 3.91 -23.42
C LEU A 94 8.01 2.50 -24.01
N LEU A 95 7.25 1.52 -23.53
CA LEU A 95 7.39 0.09 -23.84
C LEU A 95 6.09 -0.55 -24.38
N GLY A 96 4.96 0.16 -24.31
CA GLY A 96 3.70 -0.21 -24.98
C GLY A 96 3.72 0.13 -26.46
#